data_AF-A0A413QE17-F1
#
_entry.id   AF-A0A413QE17-F1
#
_cell.length_a   1.000
_cell.length_b   1.000
_cell.length_c   1.000
_cell.angle_alpha   90.00
_cell.angle_beta   90.00
_cell.angle_gamma   90.00
#
_symmetry.space_group_name_H-M   'P 1'
#
loop_
_entity.id
_entity.type
_entity.pdbx_description
1 polymer ?
#
loop_
_entity_poly.entity_id
_entity_poly.type
_entity_poly.pdbx_seq_one_letter_code
_entity_poly.pdbx_strand_id
1 'polypeptide(L)'
;MKKKLISLAMLVTVFAMQVVGVSAASKTTTMAASGAAQGKYDVQAMSQSEIADVAKVNQTAADLIKDVNAGTKTLNDIAKAESSIASDLAGESLVTAFMDVTPINGGVQLADGRYQVTLSVPALTKGMTDVKVLHFSTKRNVWEVITPSNVDLNNKELTFEVQDLSPIAIIAKVNASQAVTNTAGTSPKTGVDSTNTVPFAGAAVVLLGAAAVVAFRKKNA
;
A
#
# COMPACT_ATOMS: atom_id res chain seq x y z
N MET A 1 55.35 -16.11 34.02
CA MET A 1 54.95 -17.52 33.79
C MET A 1 53.44 -17.61 33.74
N LYS A 2 52.93 -18.42 32.81
CA LYS A 2 51.55 -18.51 32.33
C LYS A 2 50.59 -19.01 33.41
N LYS A 3 49.42 -18.38 33.58
CA LYS A 3 48.23 -19.05 34.13
C LYS A 3 47.01 -18.66 33.29
N LYS A 4 46.36 -19.70 32.79
CA LYS A 4 45.35 -19.70 31.72
C LYS A 4 44.00 -19.22 32.25
N LEU A 5 43.35 -18.31 31.53
CA LEU A 5 41.94 -17.98 31.70
C LEU A 5 41.14 -18.94 30.82
N ILE A 6 40.45 -19.89 31.44
CA ILE A 6 39.39 -20.68 30.82
C ILE A 6 38.27 -20.73 31.85
N SER A 7 37.20 -19.98 31.61
CA SER A 7 35.87 -20.35 32.08
C SER A 7 34.85 -19.86 31.08
N LEU A 8 34.64 -20.74 30.10
CA LEU A 8 33.49 -20.96 29.24
C LEU A 8 32.21 -20.22 29.69
N ALA A 9 31.82 -19.18 28.96
CA ALA A 9 30.51 -18.56 29.08
C ALA A 9 29.45 -19.48 28.46
N MET A 10 28.36 -19.73 29.19
CA MET A 10 27.17 -20.44 28.73
C MET A 10 26.65 -19.84 27.42
N LEU A 11 26.61 -20.64 26.36
CA LEU A 11 25.80 -20.34 25.18
C LEU A 11 24.39 -20.92 25.43
N VAL A 12 23.53 -20.17 26.12
CA VAL A 12 22.11 -20.48 26.15
C VAL A 12 21.52 -20.02 24.82
N THR A 13 21.39 -20.94 23.87
CA THR A 13 20.65 -20.71 22.63
C THR A 13 19.16 -20.63 22.97
N VAL A 14 18.71 -19.45 23.38
CA VAL A 14 17.27 -19.14 23.39
C VAL A 14 16.85 -19.00 21.94
N PHE A 15 16.35 -20.09 21.35
CA PHE A 15 15.46 -20.01 20.20
C PHE A 15 14.20 -19.31 20.70
N ALA A 16 14.20 -17.98 20.66
CA ALA A 16 12.97 -17.22 20.66
C ALA A 16 12.32 -17.49 19.28
N MET A 17 11.56 -18.58 19.19
CA MET A 17 10.45 -18.68 18.25
C MET A 17 9.45 -17.62 18.70
N GLN A 18 9.75 -16.39 18.31
CA GLN A 18 8.78 -15.33 18.30
C GLN A 18 7.82 -15.78 17.22
N VAL A 19 6.68 -16.32 17.65
CA VAL A 19 5.46 -16.23 16.88
C VAL A 19 5.41 -14.78 16.46
N VAL A 20 5.78 -14.51 15.20
CA VAL A 20 5.45 -13.25 14.57
C VAL A 20 3.93 -13.30 14.50
N GLY A 21 3.29 -12.89 15.60
CA GLY A 21 1.96 -12.37 15.56
C GLY A 21 2.06 -11.28 14.51
N VAL A 22 1.52 -11.58 13.34
CA VAL A 22 1.47 -10.67 12.20
C VAL A 22 0.78 -9.42 12.72
N SER A 23 1.63 -8.49 13.11
CA SER A 23 1.24 -7.23 13.68
C SER A 23 0.81 -6.41 12.49
N ALA A 24 -0.45 -5.97 12.55
CA ALA A 24 -1.04 -4.98 11.68
C ALA A 24 -1.15 -5.40 10.20
N ALA A 25 -2.15 -6.25 9.91
CA ALA A 25 -3.05 -5.94 8.79
C ALA A 25 -3.74 -4.58 9.07
N SER A 26 -3.00 -3.49 8.97
CA SER A 26 -3.54 -2.14 9.16
C SER A 26 -3.51 -1.45 7.80
N LYS A 27 -4.73 -1.25 7.26
CA LYS A 27 -5.12 -0.56 6.02
C LYS A 27 -5.44 -1.40 4.77
N THR A 28 -6.13 -2.54 4.88
CA THR A 28 -6.82 -3.12 3.71
C THR A 28 -8.32 -2.92 3.81
N THR A 29 -8.80 -1.76 3.37
CA THR A 29 -10.13 -1.65 2.75
C THR A 29 -10.02 -2.30 1.37
N THR A 30 -10.11 -3.63 1.36
CA THR A 30 -9.78 -4.52 0.23
C THR A 30 -10.55 -4.14 -1.02
N MET A 31 -9.83 -4.07 -2.15
CA MET A 31 -10.49 -3.95 -3.45
C MET A 31 -11.37 -5.17 -3.69
N ALA A 32 -12.44 -5.01 -4.46
CA ALA A 32 -13.32 -6.11 -4.86
C ALA A 32 -13.80 -5.88 -6.28
N ALA A 33 -14.04 -6.95 -7.04
CA ALA A 33 -14.67 -6.83 -8.35
C ALA A 33 -16.08 -6.25 -8.22
N SER A 34 -16.41 -5.25 -9.03
CA SER A 34 -17.71 -4.55 -8.98
C SER A 34 -18.26 -4.28 -10.38
N GLY A 35 -19.47 -3.73 -10.46
CA GLY A 35 -20.14 -3.49 -11.74
C GLY A 35 -20.18 -4.74 -12.63
N ALA A 36 -19.79 -4.59 -13.89
CA ALA A 36 -19.76 -5.69 -14.87
C ALA A 36 -18.71 -6.80 -14.54
N ALA A 37 -17.74 -6.49 -13.68
CA ALA A 37 -16.71 -7.43 -13.24
C ALA A 37 -17.15 -8.26 -12.03
N GLN A 38 -18.29 -7.96 -11.40
CA GLN A 38 -18.76 -8.69 -10.22
C GLN A 38 -19.00 -10.17 -10.55
N GLY A 39 -18.38 -11.06 -9.77
CA GLY A 39 -18.43 -12.51 -10.00
C GLY A 39 -17.65 -12.99 -11.23
N LYS A 40 -16.90 -12.10 -11.90
CA LYS A 40 -16.02 -12.40 -13.03
C LYS A 40 -14.54 -12.38 -12.66
N TYR A 41 -14.21 -11.78 -11.52
CA TYR A 41 -12.85 -11.76 -11.00
C TYR A 41 -12.87 -12.01 -9.51
N ASP A 42 -11.87 -12.75 -9.05
CA ASP A 42 -11.51 -12.82 -7.65
C ASP A 42 -10.40 -11.82 -7.38
N VAL A 43 -10.48 -11.13 -6.25
CA VAL A 43 -9.56 -10.05 -5.89
C VAL A 43 -9.13 -10.28 -4.45
N GLN A 44 -7.87 -10.68 -4.28
CA GLN A 44 -7.35 -11.12 -3.00
C GLN A 44 -6.05 -10.40 -2.65
N ALA A 45 -5.79 -10.28 -1.35
CA ALA A 45 -4.45 -9.87 -0.92
C ALA A 45 -3.46 -10.97 -1.31
N MET A 46 -2.28 -10.58 -1.80
CA MET A 46 -1.30 -11.58 -2.20
C MET A 46 -0.81 -12.41 -1.02
N SER A 47 -1.07 -13.71 -1.13
CA SER A 47 -0.51 -14.78 -0.34
C SER A 47 0.99 -14.98 -0.63
N GLN A 48 1.66 -15.70 0.26
CA GLN A 48 3.06 -16.07 0.07
C GLN A 48 3.26 -16.94 -1.18
N SER A 49 2.24 -17.73 -1.59
CA SER A 49 2.25 -18.50 -2.83
C SER A 49 2.22 -17.63 -4.07
N GLU A 50 1.36 -16.61 -4.11
CA GLU A 50 1.28 -15.69 -5.26
C GLU A 50 2.56 -14.87 -5.40
N ILE A 51 3.12 -14.40 -4.28
CA ILE A 51 4.45 -13.76 -4.28
C ILE A 51 5.53 -14.72 -4.81
N ALA A 52 5.47 -16.00 -4.44
CA ALA A 52 6.42 -16.99 -4.93
C ALA A 52 6.24 -17.26 -6.44
N ASP A 53 5.01 -17.19 -6.96
CA ASP A 53 4.74 -17.31 -8.39
C ASP A 53 5.27 -16.12 -9.18
N VAL A 54 5.14 -14.89 -8.65
CA VAL A 54 5.83 -13.71 -9.20
C VAL A 54 7.35 -13.92 -9.18
N ALA A 55 7.90 -14.45 -8.09
CA ALA A 55 9.35 -14.67 -7.95
C ALA A 55 9.92 -15.66 -8.97
N LYS A 56 9.13 -16.64 -9.43
CA LYS A 56 9.52 -17.56 -10.52
C LYS A 56 9.73 -16.83 -11.84
N VAL A 57 9.01 -15.74 -12.06
CA VAL A 57 9.14 -14.88 -13.26
C VAL A 57 10.22 -13.84 -13.03
N ASN A 58 10.18 -13.15 -11.89
CA ASN A 58 11.07 -12.07 -11.54
C ASN A 58 11.18 -11.90 -10.02
N GLN A 59 12.31 -12.35 -9.47
CA GLN A 59 12.60 -12.24 -8.03
C GLN A 59 12.61 -10.79 -7.55
N THR A 60 13.18 -9.87 -8.33
CA THR A 60 13.27 -8.46 -7.93
C THR A 60 11.91 -7.79 -7.86
N ALA A 61 11.02 -8.06 -8.82
CA ALA A 61 9.65 -7.58 -8.78
C ALA A 61 8.89 -8.15 -7.56
N ALA A 62 9.03 -9.45 -7.31
CA ALA A 62 8.42 -10.09 -6.15
C ALA A 62 8.87 -9.48 -4.81
N ASP A 63 10.18 -9.22 -4.67
CA ASP A 63 10.73 -8.58 -3.47
C ASP A 63 10.24 -7.14 -3.29
N LEU A 64 10.22 -6.35 -4.37
CA LEU A 64 9.67 -4.99 -4.35
C LEU A 64 8.20 -4.98 -3.92
N ILE A 65 7.40 -5.86 -4.52
CA ILE A 65 5.98 -6.00 -4.23
C ILE A 65 5.76 -6.38 -2.75
N LYS A 66 6.49 -7.39 -2.27
CA LYS A 66 6.42 -7.84 -0.88
C LYS A 66 6.80 -6.72 0.09
N ASP A 67 7.89 -6.02 -0.18
CA ASP A 67 8.39 -4.95 0.68
C ASP A 67 7.48 -3.71 0.66
N VAL A 68 6.88 -3.39 -0.49
CA VAL A 68 5.87 -2.32 -0.59
C VAL A 68 4.61 -2.69 0.20
N ASN A 69 4.13 -3.93 0.09
CA ASN A 69 3.00 -4.42 0.88
C ASN A 69 3.30 -4.46 2.39
N ALA A 70 4.56 -4.69 2.77
CA ALA A 70 5.03 -4.62 4.15
C ALA A 70 5.28 -3.17 4.63
N GLY A 71 5.20 -2.18 3.74
CA GLY A 71 5.48 -0.77 4.04
C GLY A 71 6.96 -0.45 4.28
N THR A 72 7.87 -1.35 3.93
CA THR A 72 9.33 -1.15 4.04
C THR A 72 9.93 -0.49 2.81
N LYS A 73 9.23 -0.54 1.67
CA LYS A 73 9.55 0.17 0.42
C LYS A 73 8.39 1.02 -0.06
N THR A 74 8.70 1.91 -0.99
CA THR A 74 7.76 2.88 -1.57
C THR A 74 7.75 2.81 -3.10
N LEU A 75 6.84 3.55 -3.74
CA LEU A 75 6.83 3.70 -5.20
C LEU A 75 8.17 4.23 -5.75
N ASN A 76 8.90 5.04 -4.98
CA ASN A 76 10.23 5.51 -5.40
C ASN A 76 11.25 4.38 -5.50
N ASP A 77 11.12 3.32 -4.72
CA ASP A 77 12.02 2.17 -4.80
C ASP A 77 11.73 1.33 -6.04
N ILE A 78 10.45 1.22 -6.43
CA ILE A 78 10.06 0.65 -7.72
C ILE A 78 10.60 1.52 -8.86
N ALA A 79 10.41 2.85 -8.82
CA ALA A 79 10.90 3.76 -9.84
C ALA A 79 12.43 3.72 -10.03
N LYS A 80 13.20 3.48 -8.95
CA LYS A 80 14.65 3.30 -9.03
C LYS A 80 15.04 1.98 -9.69
N ALA A 81 14.29 0.91 -9.44
CA ALA A 81 14.52 -0.39 -10.06
C ALA A 81 14.07 -0.41 -11.53
N GLU A 82 13.00 0.32 -11.84
CA GLU A 82 12.28 0.26 -13.12
C GLU A 82 12.18 1.65 -13.74
N SER A 83 13.30 2.08 -14.34
CA SER A 83 13.42 3.42 -14.93
C SER A 83 12.41 3.73 -16.04
N SER A 84 11.86 2.71 -16.72
CA SER A 84 10.87 2.85 -17.79
C SER A 84 9.54 3.43 -17.31
N ILE A 85 9.19 3.27 -16.03
CA ILE A 85 7.95 3.79 -15.44
C ILE A 85 8.19 4.88 -14.38
N ALA A 86 9.45 5.28 -14.17
CA ALA A 86 9.82 6.20 -13.10
C ALA A 86 9.13 7.57 -13.21
N SER A 87 8.94 8.08 -14.42
CA SER A 87 8.22 9.34 -14.66
C SER A 87 6.73 9.23 -14.32
N ASP A 88 6.13 8.07 -14.56
CA ASP A 88 4.70 7.84 -14.32
C ASP A 88 4.39 7.68 -12.82
N LEU A 89 5.37 7.22 -12.05
CA LEU A 89 5.31 7.11 -10.58
C LEU A 89 5.68 8.42 -9.86
N ALA A 90 6.25 9.40 -10.57
CA ALA A 90 6.75 10.62 -9.94
C ALA A 90 5.61 11.46 -9.34
N GLY A 91 5.66 11.68 -8.02
CA GLY A 91 4.64 12.42 -7.29
C GLY A 91 3.36 11.63 -6.99
N GLU A 92 3.30 10.37 -7.40
CA GLU A 92 2.22 9.45 -7.05
C GLU A 92 2.40 8.91 -5.63
N SER A 93 1.28 8.52 -5.02
CA SER A 93 1.26 7.81 -3.74
C SER A 93 0.52 6.49 -3.89
N LEU A 94 0.96 5.49 -3.13
CA LEU A 94 0.28 4.21 -3.07
C LEU A 94 -1.08 4.37 -2.36
N VAL A 95 -2.17 4.03 -3.06
CA VAL A 95 -3.54 4.11 -2.54
C VAL A 95 -3.97 2.77 -1.96
N THR A 96 -3.55 1.66 -2.57
CA THR A 96 -3.82 0.29 -2.10
C THR A 96 -2.54 -0.52 -2.05
N ALA A 97 -2.51 -1.56 -1.20
CA ALA A 97 -1.52 -2.62 -1.36
C ALA A 97 -1.68 -3.31 -2.73
N PHE A 98 -0.63 -4.02 -3.15
CA PHE A 98 -0.73 -4.92 -4.29
C PHE A 98 -1.65 -6.09 -3.96
N MET A 99 -2.54 -6.40 -4.91
CA MET A 99 -3.52 -7.48 -4.83
C MET A 99 -3.36 -8.39 -6.05
N ASP A 100 -3.72 -9.66 -5.85
CA ASP A 100 -3.91 -10.61 -6.94
C ASP A 100 -5.34 -10.46 -7.49
N VAL A 101 -5.45 -10.43 -8.82
CA VAL A 101 -6.71 -10.40 -9.56
C VAL A 101 -6.75 -11.59 -10.53
N THR A 102 -7.57 -12.58 -10.21
CA THR A 102 -7.70 -13.77 -11.04
C THR A 102 -9.05 -13.81 -11.75
N PRO A 103 -9.11 -14.25 -13.02
CA PRO A 103 -10.36 -14.32 -13.75
C PRO A 103 -11.15 -15.54 -13.32
N ILE A 104 -12.43 -15.35 -13.01
CA ILE A 104 -13.41 -16.41 -12.80
C ILE A 104 -14.09 -16.69 -14.14
N ASN A 105 -14.07 -17.95 -14.58
CA ASN A 105 -14.70 -18.39 -15.84
C ASN A 105 -14.28 -17.54 -17.06
N GLY A 106 -13.01 -17.15 -17.12
CA GLY A 106 -12.44 -16.37 -18.24
C GLY A 106 -12.53 -14.84 -18.09
N GLY A 107 -13.16 -14.32 -17.04
CA GLY A 107 -13.27 -12.88 -16.80
C GLY A 107 -14.14 -12.16 -17.85
N VAL A 108 -13.92 -10.86 -18.00
CA VAL A 108 -14.54 -10.02 -19.03
C VAL A 108 -13.46 -9.64 -20.04
N GLN A 109 -13.52 -10.22 -21.23
CA GLN A 109 -12.57 -9.94 -22.31
C GLN A 109 -13.18 -9.01 -23.36
N LEU A 110 -12.36 -8.08 -23.84
CA LEU A 110 -12.64 -7.23 -24.98
C LEU A 110 -12.41 -8.01 -26.29
N ALA A 111 -12.86 -7.44 -27.40
CA ALA A 111 -12.72 -8.07 -28.72
C ALA A 111 -11.26 -8.33 -29.13
N ASP A 112 -10.31 -7.56 -28.58
CA ASP A 112 -8.88 -7.70 -28.81
C ASP A 112 -8.19 -8.69 -27.84
N GLY A 113 -8.95 -9.34 -26.95
CA GLY A 113 -8.46 -10.31 -25.97
C GLY A 113 -7.95 -9.70 -24.65
N ARG A 114 -7.90 -8.37 -24.51
CA ARG A 114 -7.57 -7.73 -23.23
C ARG A 114 -8.70 -7.93 -22.22
N TYR A 115 -8.35 -7.96 -20.94
CA TYR A 115 -9.31 -8.00 -19.85
C TYR A 115 -9.78 -6.59 -19.51
N GLN A 116 -11.08 -6.41 -19.38
CA GLN A 116 -11.68 -5.24 -18.76
C GLN A 116 -12.02 -5.57 -17.31
N VAL A 117 -11.47 -4.79 -16.37
CA VAL A 117 -11.64 -5.02 -14.94
C VAL A 117 -12.27 -3.78 -14.31
N THR A 118 -13.35 -3.97 -13.56
CA THR A 118 -13.98 -2.94 -12.74
C THR A 118 -13.84 -3.33 -11.28
N LEU A 119 -13.23 -2.46 -10.48
CA LEU A 119 -13.00 -2.69 -9.05
C LEU A 119 -13.70 -1.62 -8.23
N SER A 120 -14.32 -2.04 -7.13
CA SER A 120 -14.58 -1.18 -5.99
C SER A 120 -13.28 -1.01 -5.21
N VAL A 121 -12.88 0.24 -5.00
CA VAL A 121 -11.65 0.66 -4.32
C VAL A 121 -12.03 1.64 -3.22
N PRO A 122 -12.40 1.18 -2.02
CA PRO A 122 -12.93 2.06 -0.96
C PRO A 122 -11.96 3.14 -0.49
N ALA A 123 -10.65 2.94 -0.72
CA ALA A 123 -9.60 3.90 -0.42
C ALA A 123 -9.61 5.15 -1.32
N LEU A 124 -10.34 5.15 -2.44
CA LEU A 124 -10.45 6.33 -3.30
C LEU A 124 -11.11 7.49 -2.55
N THR A 125 -10.61 8.72 -2.74
CA THR A 125 -11.18 9.93 -2.12
C THR A 125 -11.26 11.07 -3.12
N LYS A 126 -12.11 12.08 -2.88
CA LYS A 126 -12.27 13.22 -3.80
C LYS A 126 -11.02 14.09 -3.92
N GLY A 127 -10.11 14.01 -2.94
CA GLY A 127 -8.81 14.71 -2.98
C GLY A 127 -7.75 14.02 -3.84
N MET A 128 -8.04 12.82 -4.35
CA MET A 128 -7.16 12.10 -5.26
C MET A 128 -7.35 12.60 -6.69
N THR A 129 -6.24 12.78 -7.37
CA THR A 129 -6.17 13.15 -8.78
C THR A 129 -5.20 12.20 -9.48
N ASP A 130 -5.27 12.10 -10.80
CA ASP A 130 -4.34 11.26 -11.57
C ASP A 130 -4.32 9.79 -11.11
N VAL A 131 -5.50 9.23 -10.84
CA VAL A 131 -5.64 7.83 -10.38
C VAL A 131 -5.22 6.87 -11.49
N LYS A 132 -4.29 5.97 -11.19
CA LYS A 132 -3.72 4.97 -12.11
C LYS A 132 -3.67 3.59 -11.48
N VAL A 133 -3.47 2.57 -12.31
CA VAL A 133 -3.18 1.20 -11.87
C VAL A 133 -1.71 0.89 -12.13
N LEU A 134 -0.96 0.59 -11.09
CA LEU A 134 0.37 0.02 -11.20
C LEU A 134 0.24 -1.50 -11.31
N HIS A 135 0.74 -2.07 -12.40
CA HIS A 135 0.63 -3.49 -12.70
C HIS A 135 2.00 -4.08 -12.99
N PHE A 136 2.25 -5.29 -12.49
CA PHE A 136 3.37 -6.10 -12.94
C PHE A 136 2.84 -7.28 -13.76
N SER A 137 3.19 -7.33 -15.04
CA SER A 137 2.82 -8.43 -15.91
C SER A 137 3.68 -9.66 -15.64
N THR A 138 3.10 -10.69 -15.03
CA THR A 138 3.78 -11.99 -14.85
C THR A 138 3.96 -12.76 -16.16
N LYS A 139 3.18 -12.46 -17.20
CA LYS A 139 3.33 -13.10 -18.52
C LYS A 139 4.42 -12.45 -19.37
N ARG A 140 4.53 -11.12 -19.33
CA ARG A 140 5.47 -10.36 -20.15
C ARG A 140 6.74 -9.98 -19.38
N ASN A 141 6.74 -10.15 -18.06
CA ASN A 141 7.81 -9.74 -17.15
C ASN A 141 8.10 -8.23 -17.27
N VAL A 142 7.06 -7.40 -17.21
CA VAL A 142 7.18 -5.94 -17.31
C VAL A 142 6.36 -5.25 -16.25
N TRP A 143 6.88 -4.14 -15.73
CA TRP A 143 6.07 -3.17 -15.00
C TRP A 143 5.38 -2.22 -15.97
N GLU A 144 4.12 -1.88 -15.68
CA GLU A 144 3.35 -0.92 -16.47
C GLU A 144 2.45 -0.08 -15.56
N VAL A 145 2.21 1.15 -16.00
CA VAL A 145 1.25 2.05 -15.37
C VAL A 145 0.09 2.24 -16.34
N ILE A 146 -1.08 1.75 -15.94
CA ILE A 146 -2.29 1.77 -16.76
C ILE A 146 -3.14 2.97 -16.37
N THR A 147 -3.51 3.75 -17.39
CA THR A 147 -4.56 4.77 -17.25
C THR A 147 -5.93 4.09 -17.27
N PRO A 148 -6.74 4.22 -16.21
CA PRO A 148 -8.10 3.69 -16.16
C PRO A 148 -8.97 4.33 -17.23
N SER A 149 -9.87 3.56 -17.83
CA SER A 149 -10.90 4.07 -18.74
C SER A 149 -12.01 4.82 -18.01
N ASN A 150 -12.22 4.53 -16.72
CA ASN A 150 -13.14 5.27 -15.86
C ASN A 150 -12.65 5.31 -14.40
N VAL A 151 -12.80 6.47 -13.76
CA VAL A 151 -12.54 6.67 -12.32
C VAL A 151 -13.76 7.33 -11.70
N ASP A 152 -14.50 6.60 -10.87
CA ASP A 152 -15.64 7.15 -10.12
C ASP A 152 -15.27 7.31 -8.65
N LEU A 153 -14.85 8.52 -8.28
CA LEU A 153 -14.49 8.85 -6.89
C LEU A 153 -15.70 8.92 -5.94
N ASN A 154 -16.93 9.02 -6.46
CA ASN A 154 -18.15 9.02 -5.64
C ASN A 154 -18.55 7.59 -5.28
N ASN A 155 -18.65 6.71 -6.28
CA ASN A 155 -19.01 5.31 -6.10
C ASN A 155 -17.82 4.44 -5.67
N LYS A 156 -16.61 5.01 -5.63
CA LYS A 156 -15.36 4.32 -5.30
C LYS A 156 -15.08 3.20 -6.29
N GLU A 157 -15.30 3.45 -7.56
CA GLU A 157 -15.09 2.46 -8.61
C GLU A 157 -13.99 2.90 -9.59
N LEU A 158 -13.29 1.92 -10.14
CA LEU A 158 -12.22 2.10 -11.10
C LEU A 158 -12.38 1.06 -12.20
N THR A 159 -12.38 1.46 -13.47
CA THR A 159 -12.37 0.54 -14.61
C THR A 159 -11.12 0.74 -15.45
N PHE A 160 -10.44 -0.34 -15.79
CA PHE A 160 -9.20 -0.32 -16.55
C PHE A 160 -9.07 -1.57 -17.42
N GLU A 161 -8.13 -1.54 -18.37
CA GLU A 161 -7.94 -2.60 -19.36
C GLU A 161 -6.50 -3.07 -19.37
N VAL A 162 -6.28 -4.39 -19.37
CA VAL A 162 -4.96 -5.01 -19.25
C VAL A 162 -4.82 -6.25 -20.13
N GLN A 163 -3.60 -6.55 -20.58
CA GLN A 163 -3.34 -7.79 -21.33
C GLN A 163 -3.32 -9.03 -20.41
N ASP A 164 -2.99 -8.83 -19.14
CA ASP A 164 -2.93 -9.83 -18.09
C ASP A 164 -3.15 -9.15 -16.74
N LEU A 165 -3.58 -9.91 -15.72
CA LEU A 165 -4.36 -9.35 -14.61
C LEU A 165 -3.58 -9.03 -13.33
N SER A 166 -2.47 -9.74 -13.05
CA SER A 166 -1.84 -9.72 -11.72
C SER A 166 -0.33 -9.63 -11.74
N PRO A 167 0.25 -9.00 -10.70
CA PRO A 167 -0.42 -8.28 -9.59
C PRO A 167 -0.65 -6.78 -9.84
N ILE A 168 -1.64 -6.17 -9.16
CA ILE A 168 -1.99 -4.75 -9.32
C ILE A 168 -2.06 -3.97 -8.00
N ALA A 169 -1.78 -2.67 -8.07
CA ALA A 169 -2.05 -1.69 -7.00
C ALA A 169 -2.62 -0.40 -7.59
N ILE A 170 -3.40 0.34 -6.81
CA ILE A 170 -3.88 1.67 -7.19
C ILE A 170 -2.91 2.72 -6.68
N ILE A 171 -2.57 3.66 -7.56
CA ILE A 171 -1.73 4.83 -7.24
C ILE A 171 -2.48 6.11 -7.63
N ALA A 172 -2.21 7.20 -6.93
CA ALA A 172 -2.79 8.50 -7.25
C ALA A 172 -1.97 9.64 -6.62
N LYS A 173 -2.10 10.83 -7.20
CA LYS A 173 -1.66 12.07 -6.58
C LYS A 173 -2.63 12.43 -5.47
N VAL A 174 -2.13 12.48 -4.24
CA VAL A 174 -2.92 12.83 -3.07
C VAL A 174 -2.69 14.29 -2.72
N ASN A 175 -3.73 15.11 -2.87
CA ASN A 175 -3.70 16.48 -2.35
C ASN A 175 -3.92 16.44 -0.84
N ALA A 176 -2.85 16.66 -0.06
CA ALA A 176 -2.92 16.70 1.41
C ALA A 176 -3.97 17.71 1.92
N SER A 177 -4.20 18.81 1.21
CA SER A 177 -5.21 19.83 1.55
C SER A 177 -6.66 19.38 1.36
N GLN A 178 -6.92 18.30 0.60
CA GLN A 178 -8.25 17.75 0.37
C GLN A 178 -8.49 16.41 1.08
N ALA A 179 -7.49 15.87 1.79
CA ALA A 179 -7.61 14.67 2.60
C ALA A 179 -8.44 14.88 3.89
N VAL A 180 -8.81 16.14 4.20
CA VAL A 180 -9.65 16.51 5.33
C VAL A 180 -11.10 16.67 4.85
N THR A 181 -11.82 15.58 4.64
CA THR A 181 -13.30 15.54 4.73
C THR A 181 -13.78 14.09 4.69
N ASN A 182 -13.67 13.39 5.82
CA ASN A 182 -14.55 12.26 6.18
C ASN A 182 -14.41 11.86 7.67
N THR A 183 -14.26 12.85 8.55
CA THR A 183 -14.71 12.70 9.93
C THR A 183 -15.96 13.54 10.05
N ALA A 184 -17.11 12.91 9.83
CA ALA A 184 -18.37 13.42 10.38
C ALA A 184 -18.12 13.61 11.88
N GLY A 185 -18.18 14.87 12.33
CA GLY A 185 -18.04 15.18 13.73
C GLY A 185 -19.14 14.49 14.52
N THR A 186 -18.79 13.48 15.29
CA THR A 186 -19.55 13.13 16.48
C THR A 186 -18.92 13.88 17.64
N SER A 187 -19.28 15.15 17.79
CA SER A 187 -19.18 15.79 19.10
C SER A 187 -19.93 14.92 20.11
N PRO A 188 -19.33 14.49 21.23
CA PRO A 188 -20.12 14.01 22.34
C PRO A 188 -20.96 15.18 22.85
N LYS A 189 -22.27 15.00 22.95
CA LYS A 189 -23.13 15.95 23.64
C LYS A 189 -22.82 15.85 25.13
N THR A 190 -22.00 16.75 25.66
CA THR A 190 -21.87 16.92 27.12
C THR A 190 -22.93 17.90 27.59
N GLY A 191 -24.06 17.36 28.04
CA GLY A 191 -24.98 18.07 28.90
C GLY A 191 -25.05 17.31 30.23
N VAL A 192 -24.21 17.69 31.19
CA VAL A 192 -24.55 17.72 32.62
C VAL A 192 -23.60 18.71 33.29
N ASP A 193 -24.18 19.75 33.88
CA ASP A 193 -23.49 20.75 34.69
C ASP A 193 -22.87 20.09 35.93
N SER A 194 -21.61 20.45 36.24
CA SER A 194 -21.25 21.15 37.48
C SER A 194 -19.74 21.10 37.73
N THR A 195 -19.16 22.30 37.79
CA THR A 195 -18.11 22.72 38.72
C THR A 195 -16.80 21.93 38.77
N ASN A 196 -15.80 22.54 38.13
CA ASN A 196 -14.40 22.60 38.55
C ASN A 196 -13.62 21.27 38.64
N THR A 197 -12.85 20.94 37.60
CA THR A 197 -11.48 20.39 37.68
C THR A 197 -10.91 20.09 36.28
N VAL A 198 -9.67 20.59 36.04
CA VAL A 198 -8.61 20.15 35.10
C VAL A 198 -8.96 19.39 33.81
N PRO A 199 -8.44 19.82 32.64
CA PRO A 199 -8.22 18.91 31.53
C PRO A 199 -6.72 18.57 31.37
N PHE A 200 -6.44 17.29 31.57
CA PHE A 200 -5.24 16.61 31.13
C PHE A 200 -5.22 16.47 29.59
N ALA A 201 -4.02 16.68 29.07
CA ALA A 201 -3.33 15.94 28.01
C ALA A 201 -4.13 15.06 27.05
N GLY A 202 -3.89 15.28 25.75
CA GLY A 202 -4.10 14.30 24.69
C GLY A 202 -3.21 14.64 23.50
N ALA A 203 -1.97 14.13 23.51
CA ALA A 203 -1.02 14.28 22.42
C ALA A 203 -1.49 13.46 21.20
N ALA A 204 -1.59 14.09 20.03
CA ALA A 204 -1.74 13.41 18.76
C ALA A 204 -0.43 13.57 17.95
N VAL A 205 0.30 12.47 17.81
CA VAL A 205 1.48 12.34 16.95
C VAL A 205 0.99 12.35 15.49
N VAL A 206 1.28 13.44 14.77
CA VAL A 206 1.14 13.51 13.31
C VAL A 206 2.51 13.18 12.72
N LEU A 207 2.69 11.93 12.28
CA LEU A 207 3.85 11.56 11.44
C LEU A 207 3.54 11.95 9.99
N LEU A 208 3.88 13.19 9.63
CA LEU A 208 4.13 13.59 8.25
C LEU A 208 5.61 13.38 7.97
N GLY A 209 5.92 12.39 7.13
CA GLY A 209 7.27 12.14 6.66
C GLY A 209 7.75 13.20 5.68
N ALA A 210 8.88 13.82 6.04
CA ALA A 210 9.92 14.41 5.21
C ALA A 210 9.61 15.69 4.38
N ALA A 211 9.85 16.84 5.01
CA ALA A 211 10.51 17.97 4.35
C ALA A 211 11.55 18.57 5.33
N ALA A 212 12.80 18.61 4.89
CA ALA A 212 13.92 19.13 5.65
C ALA A 212 13.78 20.63 5.94
N VAL A 213 14.09 21.06 7.17
CA VAL A 213 14.53 22.43 7.43
C VAL A 213 15.78 22.38 8.31
N VAL A 214 16.92 22.57 7.66
CA VAL A 214 18.16 23.01 8.29
C VAL A 214 17.90 24.35 8.96
N ALA A 215 18.16 24.47 10.27
CA ALA A 215 18.28 25.76 10.92
C ALA A 215 19.43 25.70 11.96
N PHE A 216 20.59 26.19 11.52
CA PHE A 216 21.68 26.64 12.37
C PHE A 216 21.16 27.65 13.41
N ARG A 217 21.45 27.44 14.71
CA ARG A 217 21.74 28.55 15.64
C ARG A 217 22.82 28.18 16.67
N LYS A 218 24.00 28.74 16.42
CA LYS A 218 25.12 29.00 17.32
C LYS A 218 24.70 29.93 18.48
N LYS A 219 25.14 29.64 19.72
CA LYS A 219 25.75 30.57 20.70
C LYS A 219 26.17 29.79 21.98
N ASN A 220 27.45 29.41 22.08
CA ASN A 220 28.50 29.95 22.98
C ASN A 220 28.34 29.59 24.47
N ALA A 221 29.29 28.78 24.97
CA ALA A 221 29.75 28.82 26.35
C ALA A 221 30.79 29.94 26.51
#